data_AF-A0A820Z7M5-F1
#
_entry.id   AF-A0A820Z7M5-F1
#
_cell.length_a   1.000
_cell.length_b   1.000
_cell.length_c   1.000
_cell.angle_alpha   90.00
_cell.angle_beta   90.00
_cell.angle_gamma   90.00
#
_symmetry.space_group_name_H-M   'P 1'
#
loop_
_entity.id
_entity.type
_entity.pdbx_description
1 polymer ?
#
loop_
_entity_poly.entity_id
_entity_poly.type
_entity_poly.pdbx_seq_one_letter_code
_entity_poly.pdbx_strand_id
1 'polypeptide(L)'
;FSLTCTNATCVYDEVIVPHLQQMSNLEKLTLYLLIKCQERFIDGNALKKNIVSHMPKLNDFVFNIRSTISLGNQMKIFNLHQQIGHCHIYTYPYTMIHYDNLTNNFSDGLFQCVQTVKLFDERPFEHTFFMRISQAFPFLKYLTVSNWQPQNGKQHQKFNDNNQDFPIIEYPHLIRLHLLHIHYDYAE
;
A
#
# COMPACT_ATOMS: atom_id res chain seq x y z
N PHE A 1 -11.62 0.17 25.84
CA PHE A 1 -10.54 -0.83 25.98
C PHE A 1 -9.77 -0.90 24.66
N SER A 2 -8.45 -1.01 24.70
CA SER A 2 -7.61 -1.08 23.49
C SER A 2 -6.92 -2.43 23.46
N LEU A 3 -7.12 -3.19 22.37
CA LEU A 3 -6.43 -4.46 22.13
C LEU A 3 -5.46 -4.26 20.97
N THR A 4 -4.18 -4.45 21.26
CA THR A 4 -3.11 -4.32 20.27
C THR A 4 -2.45 -5.68 20.10
N CYS A 5 -2.61 -6.29 18.93
CA CYS A 5 -1.88 -7.49 18.56
C CYS A 5 -0.69 -7.09 17.67
N THR A 6 0.50 -7.03 18.26
CA THR A 6 1.73 -6.58 17.59
C THR A 6 2.46 -7.69 16.84
N ASN A 7 2.23 -8.96 17.23
CA ASN A 7 2.80 -10.09 16.52
C ASN A 7 1.89 -10.49 15.37
N ALA A 8 2.50 -10.73 14.20
CA ALA A 8 1.79 -11.20 13.02
C ALA A 8 1.08 -12.52 13.32
N THR A 9 -0.24 -12.48 13.45
CA THR A 9 -1.06 -13.66 13.70
C THR A 9 -1.71 -14.12 12.39
N CYS A 10 -1.75 -15.43 12.16
CA CYS A 10 -2.54 -16.07 11.09
C CYS A 10 -3.87 -16.63 11.61
N VAL A 11 -4.12 -16.55 12.92
CA VAL A 11 -5.21 -17.23 13.63
C VAL A 11 -6.25 -16.24 14.17
N TYR A 12 -6.53 -15.18 13.40
CA TYR A 12 -7.48 -14.14 13.80
C TYR A 12 -8.86 -14.72 14.16
N ASP A 13 -9.43 -15.54 13.28
CA ASP A 13 -10.75 -16.15 13.47
C ASP A 13 -10.77 -17.14 14.63
N GLU A 14 -9.65 -17.80 14.93
CA GLU A 14 -9.56 -18.86 15.94
C GLU A 14 -9.25 -18.33 17.34
N VAL A 15 -8.53 -17.21 17.46
CA VAL A 15 -8.03 -16.72 18.75
C VAL A 15 -8.61 -15.37 19.13
N ILE A 16 -8.62 -14.41 18.20
CA ILE A 16 -9.01 -13.03 18.49
C ILE A 16 -10.53 -12.92 18.57
N VAL A 17 -11.27 -13.51 17.62
CA VAL A 17 -12.75 -13.47 17.62
C VAL A 17 -13.33 -14.06 18.91
N PRO A 18 -12.97 -15.29 19.35
CA PRO A 18 -13.55 -15.86 20.56
C PRO A 18 -13.21 -15.06 21.83
N HIS A 19 -12.00 -14.48 21.91
CA HIS A 19 -11.63 -13.61 23.03
C HIS A 19 -12.46 -12.33 23.07
N LEU A 20 -12.67 -11.69 21.92
CA LEU A 20 -13.51 -10.48 21.85
C LEU A 20 -14.96 -10.81 22.20
N GLN A 21 -15.49 -11.94 21.74
CA GLN A 21 -16.86 -12.38 22.06
C GLN A 21 -17.08 -12.57 23.57
N GLN A 22 -16.05 -12.98 24.34
CA GLN A 22 -16.15 -13.08 25.80
C GLN A 22 -16.29 -11.71 26.49
N MET A 23 -15.94 -10.61 25.81
CA MET A 23 -16.04 -9.25 26.35
C MET A 23 -17.39 -8.59 25.99
N SER A 24 -18.51 -9.30 26.18
CA SER A 24 -19.84 -8.87 25.74
C SER A 24 -20.37 -7.56 26.36
N ASN A 25 -19.78 -7.10 27.47
CA ASN A 25 -20.13 -5.84 28.12
C ASN A 25 -19.32 -4.62 27.64
N LEU A 26 -18.42 -4.81 26.68
CA LEU A 26 -17.52 -3.76 26.24
C LEU A 26 -18.27 -2.70 25.41
N GLU A 27 -18.22 -1.44 25.84
CA GLU A 27 -18.90 -0.35 25.13
C GLU A 27 -18.00 0.35 24.10
N LYS A 28 -16.68 0.26 24.28
CA LYS A 28 -15.68 0.90 23.42
C LYS A 28 -14.50 -0.02 23.14
N LEU A 29 -14.22 -0.29 21.87
CA LEU A 29 -13.12 -1.12 21.41
C LEU A 29 -12.29 -0.40 20.36
N THR A 30 -10.99 -0.29 20.61
CA THR A 30 -10.01 0.04 19.58
C THR A 30 -9.16 -1.21 19.31
N LEU A 31 -9.16 -1.66 18.05
CA LEU A 31 -8.54 -2.90 17.64
C LEU A 31 -7.43 -2.63 16.62
N TYR A 32 -6.19 -2.93 16.98
CA TYR A 32 -5.04 -2.85 16.08
C TYR A 32 -4.52 -4.25 15.79
N LEU A 33 -4.60 -4.66 14.53
CA LEU A 33 -4.23 -6.00 14.09
C LEU A 33 -3.13 -5.95 13.04
N LEU A 34 -2.03 -6.62 13.33
CA LEU A 34 -1.02 -6.99 12.33
C LEU A 34 -1.20 -8.47 11.99
N ILE A 35 -1.53 -8.77 10.74
CA ILE A 35 -1.92 -10.12 10.32
C ILE A 35 -1.03 -10.54 9.15
N LYS A 36 -0.51 -11.77 9.21
CA LYS A 36 0.22 -12.37 8.10
C LYS A 36 -0.59 -13.54 7.58
N CYS A 37 -1.28 -13.33 6.47
CA CYS A 37 -2.06 -14.34 5.79
C CYS A 37 -1.23 -15.01 4.70
N GLN A 38 -1.45 -16.31 4.48
CA GLN A 38 -0.81 -17.01 3.37
C GLN A 38 -1.66 -16.89 2.09
N GLU A 39 -2.98 -16.98 2.20
CA GLU A 39 -3.82 -17.17 1.00
C GLU A 39 -4.98 -16.18 0.85
N ARG A 40 -5.45 -15.53 1.93
CA ARG A 40 -6.67 -14.71 1.89
C ARG A 40 -6.55 -13.41 2.67
N PHE A 41 -7.18 -12.37 2.14
CA PHE A 41 -7.38 -11.11 2.83
C PHE A 41 -8.43 -11.24 3.92
N ILE A 42 -8.26 -10.48 4.99
CA ILE A 42 -9.35 -10.23 5.92
C ILE A 42 -10.18 -9.09 5.35
N ASP A 43 -11.42 -9.40 5.02
CA ASP A 43 -12.40 -8.39 4.67
C ASP A 43 -12.80 -7.61 5.93
N GLY A 44 -12.45 -6.32 5.97
CA GLY A 44 -12.80 -5.42 7.07
C GLY A 44 -14.31 -5.31 7.30
N ASN A 45 -15.14 -5.48 6.26
CA ASN A 45 -16.59 -5.48 6.40
C ASN A 45 -17.08 -6.74 7.10
N ALA A 46 -16.59 -7.90 6.66
CA ALA A 46 -16.90 -9.18 7.27
C ALA A 46 -16.46 -9.19 8.75
N LEU A 47 -15.26 -8.67 9.03
CA LEU A 47 -14.75 -8.44 10.38
C LEU A 47 -15.73 -7.61 11.21
N LYS A 48 -16.06 -6.42 10.71
CA LYS A 48 -16.93 -5.49 11.43
C LYS A 48 -18.28 -6.14 11.73
N LYS A 49 -18.89 -6.78 10.74
CA LYS A 49 -20.16 -7.48 10.91
C LYS A 49 -20.06 -8.59 11.96
N ASN A 50 -18.97 -9.35 11.96
CA ASN A 50 -18.74 -10.40 12.95
C ASN A 50 -18.63 -9.81 14.36
N ILE A 51 -17.80 -8.79 14.58
CA ILE A 51 -17.62 -8.18 15.92
C ILE A 51 -18.90 -7.51 16.42
N VAL A 52 -19.53 -6.67 15.61
CA VAL A 52 -20.73 -5.93 16.01
C VAL A 52 -21.91 -6.87 16.29
N SER A 53 -22.04 -7.99 15.55
CA SER A 53 -23.11 -8.96 15.79
C SER A 53 -23.00 -9.70 17.12
N HIS A 54 -21.79 -9.78 17.71
CA HIS A 54 -21.56 -10.49 18.96
C HIS A 54 -21.32 -9.56 20.16
N MET A 55 -21.17 -8.25 19.94
CA MET A 55 -20.91 -7.26 21.00
C MET A 55 -22.02 -6.19 21.01
N PRO A 56 -23.23 -6.53 21.48
CA PRO A 56 -24.42 -5.67 21.33
C PRO A 56 -24.34 -4.34 22.08
N LYS A 57 -23.45 -4.22 23.07
CA LYS A 57 -23.22 -2.98 23.83
C LYS A 57 -22.12 -2.09 23.24
N LEU A 58 -21.46 -2.55 22.16
CA LEU A 58 -20.34 -1.85 21.56
C LEU A 58 -20.83 -0.64 20.75
N ASN A 59 -20.79 0.53 21.36
CA ASN A 59 -21.26 1.79 20.77
C ASN A 59 -20.15 2.49 19.98
N ASP A 60 -18.89 2.22 20.32
CA ASP A 60 -17.72 2.83 19.69
C ASP A 60 -16.72 1.73 19.29
N PHE A 61 -16.61 1.49 18.00
CA PHE A 61 -15.71 0.49 17.44
C PHE A 61 -14.80 1.11 16.40
N VAL A 62 -13.50 1.10 16.72
CA VAL A 62 -12.44 1.55 15.83
C VAL A 62 -11.53 0.37 15.56
N PHE A 63 -11.17 0.14 14.31
CA PHE A 63 -10.20 -0.87 13.98
C PHE A 63 -9.22 -0.43 12.88
N ASN A 64 -8.02 -0.99 12.96
CA ASN A 64 -6.95 -0.86 12.00
C ASN A 64 -6.40 -2.25 11.74
N ILE A 65 -6.46 -2.70 10.49
CA ILE A 65 -5.86 -3.96 10.08
C ILE A 65 -4.76 -3.68 9.08
N ARG A 66 -3.57 -4.16 9.41
CA ARG A 66 -2.46 -4.31 8.48
C ARG A 66 -2.29 -5.78 8.15
N SER A 67 -2.65 -6.15 6.93
CA SER A 67 -2.50 -7.52 6.45
C SER A 67 -1.29 -7.63 5.53
N THR A 68 -0.50 -8.68 5.71
CA THR A 68 0.60 -9.05 4.81
C THR A 68 0.25 -10.40 4.21
N ILE A 69 0.19 -10.49 2.89
CA ILE A 69 -0.06 -11.75 2.19
C ILE A 69 1.26 -12.29 1.66
N SER A 70 1.54 -13.54 1.98
CA SER A 70 2.69 -14.28 1.44
C SER A 70 2.21 -15.22 0.33
N LEU A 71 2.08 -14.69 -0.89
CA LEU A 71 1.87 -15.49 -2.09
C LEU A 71 3.27 -15.93 -2.55
N GLY A 72 3.58 -17.23 -2.49
CA GLY A 72 4.82 -17.86 -2.97
C GLY A 72 6.02 -16.93 -3.22
N ASN A 73 6.99 -16.92 -2.30
CA ASN A 73 8.22 -16.09 -2.34
C ASN A 73 8.04 -14.56 -2.42
N GLN A 74 6.82 -14.01 -2.43
CA GLN A 74 6.57 -12.56 -2.44
C GLN A 74 5.65 -12.12 -1.29
N MET A 75 6.04 -11.07 -0.57
CA MET A 75 5.21 -10.46 0.48
C MET A 75 4.55 -9.18 -0.04
N LYS A 76 3.22 -9.14 -0.09
CA LYS A 76 2.42 -7.94 -0.40
C LYS A 76 1.78 -7.40 0.88
N ILE A 77 1.90 -6.09 1.15
CA ILE A 77 1.34 -5.43 2.36
C ILE A 77 0.10 -4.62 1.96
N PHE A 78 -0.98 -4.75 2.72
CA PHE A 78 -2.25 -4.05 2.51
C PHE A 78 -2.79 -3.49 3.83
N ASN A 79 -3.27 -2.25 3.80
CA ASN A 79 -3.87 -1.56 4.96
C ASN A 79 -5.36 -1.32 4.70
N LEU A 80 -6.23 -1.73 5.63
CA LEU A 80 -7.67 -1.47 5.58
C LEU A 80 -8.12 -0.66 6.80
N HIS A 81 -8.80 0.46 6.54
CA HIS A 81 -9.46 1.29 7.55
C HIS A 81 -10.91 1.53 7.15
N GLN A 82 -11.84 1.35 8.09
CA GLN A 82 -13.24 1.68 7.86
C GLN A 82 -13.86 2.37 9.08
N GLN A 83 -14.30 3.61 8.88
CA GLN A 83 -15.37 4.26 9.64
C GLN A 83 -16.42 4.80 8.67
N ILE A 84 -17.63 5.03 9.19
CA ILE A 84 -18.88 5.27 8.47
C ILE A 84 -18.76 6.45 7.47
N GLY A 85 -19.10 6.22 6.20
CA GLY A 85 -19.32 7.25 5.18
C GLY A 85 -18.06 7.99 4.74
N HIS A 86 -17.69 7.86 3.46
CA HIS A 86 -16.49 8.38 2.80
C HIS A 86 -15.21 7.55 2.99
N CYS A 87 -14.78 6.91 1.89
CA CYS A 87 -13.43 6.38 1.75
C CYS A 87 -12.48 7.57 1.59
N HIS A 88 -11.91 8.05 2.69
CA HIS A 88 -10.72 8.89 2.66
C HIS A 88 -9.54 8.08 3.16
N ILE A 89 -8.57 7.88 2.28
CA ILE A 89 -7.26 7.31 2.62
C ILE A 89 -6.55 8.36 3.48
N TYR A 90 -6.67 8.26 4.80
CA TYR A 90 -5.83 8.97 5.75
C TYR A 90 -4.90 7.97 6.46
N THR A 91 -3.85 7.50 5.78
CA THR A 91 -2.55 7.68 6.44
C THR A 91 -2.41 9.18 6.55
N TYR A 92 -2.22 9.78 7.73
CA TYR A 92 -1.90 11.22 7.83
C TYR A 92 -0.93 11.57 6.69
N PRO A 93 -1.38 12.22 5.60
CA PRO A 93 -0.55 12.32 4.39
C PRO A 93 0.69 13.20 4.66
N TYR A 94 0.63 13.95 5.76
CA TYR A 94 1.67 14.81 6.31
C TYR A 94 2.71 14.12 7.20
N THR A 95 2.63 12.81 7.47
CA THR A 95 3.68 12.11 8.25
C THR A 95 4.13 10.80 7.62
N MET A 96 3.45 10.33 6.58
CA MET A 96 3.86 9.13 5.88
C MET A 96 5.18 9.37 5.16
N ILE A 97 6.23 8.64 5.56
CA ILE A 97 7.58 8.75 4.99
C ILE A 97 7.90 7.62 3.98
N HIS A 98 7.13 6.53 3.97
CA HIS A 98 7.32 5.38 3.09
C HIS A 98 6.03 5.01 2.36
N TYR A 99 6.12 4.70 1.06
CA TYR A 99 5.05 4.16 0.23
C TYR A 99 5.56 2.88 -0.47
N ASP A 100 5.23 1.72 0.09
CA ASP A 100 5.61 0.43 -0.47
C ASP A 100 4.56 -0.12 -1.44
N ASN A 101 4.99 -0.84 -2.48
CA ASN A 101 4.16 -1.57 -3.45
C ASN A 101 3.20 -0.69 -4.27
N LEU A 102 3.68 0.47 -4.72
CA LEU A 102 2.95 1.32 -5.66
C LEU A 102 2.85 0.62 -7.03
N THR A 103 1.65 0.57 -7.60
CA THR A 103 1.34 -0.13 -8.87
C THR A 103 0.92 0.86 -9.95
N ASN A 104 0.74 0.44 -11.20
CA ASN A 104 0.22 1.25 -12.31
C ASN A 104 -1.21 1.78 -12.05
N ASN A 105 -1.93 1.22 -11.08
CA ASN A 105 -3.22 1.74 -10.65
C ASN A 105 -3.10 3.00 -9.75
N PHE A 106 -1.88 3.49 -9.53
CA PHE A 106 -1.66 4.75 -8.86
C PHE A 106 -2.44 5.87 -9.54
N SER A 107 -3.39 6.42 -8.78
CA SER A 107 -4.07 7.66 -9.07
C SER A 107 -3.21 8.82 -8.61
N ASP A 108 -3.26 9.94 -9.34
CA ASP A 108 -2.55 11.16 -8.97
C ASP A 108 -2.85 11.61 -7.53
N GLY A 109 -1.94 12.40 -6.96
CA GLY A 109 -2.03 12.93 -5.60
C GLY A 109 -0.72 13.58 -5.17
N LEU A 110 -0.73 14.32 -4.06
CA LEU A 110 0.47 14.99 -3.55
C LEU A 110 0.85 14.44 -2.18
N PHE A 111 2.06 13.90 -2.07
CA PHE A 111 2.59 13.21 -0.89
C PHE A 111 3.89 13.87 -0.41
N GLN A 112 3.76 15.07 0.18
CA GLN A 112 4.90 15.92 0.55
C GLN A 112 5.83 15.30 1.61
N CYS A 113 5.38 14.32 2.38
CA CYS A 113 6.19 13.75 3.45
C CYS A 113 6.86 12.43 3.07
N VAL A 114 6.45 11.82 1.96
CA VAL A 114 6.96 10.53 1.51
C VAL A 114 8.35 10.73 0.91
N GLN A 115 9.33 10.03 1.50
CA GLN A 115 10.73 10.08 1.09
C GLN A 115 11.20 8.75 0.50
N THR A 116 10.44 7.67 0.67
CA THR A 116 10.75 6.35 0.13
C THR A 116 9.57 5.80 -0.64
N VAL A 117 9.78 5.37 -1.88
CA VAL A 117 8.76 4.72 -2.71
C VAL A 117 9.32 3.41 -3.26
N LYS A 118 8.51 2.35 -3.21
CA LYS A 118 8.79 1.09 -3.90
C LYS A 118 7.72 0.79 -4.92
N LEU A 119 8.12 0.70 -6.18
CA LEU A 119 7.27 0.38 -7.32
C LEU A 119 7.33 -1.12 -7.58
N PHE A 120 6.16 -1.75 -7.72
CA PHE A 120 6.03 -3.13 -8.17
C PHE A 120 4.71 -3.30 -8.90
N ASP A 121 4.74 -3.86 -10.10
CA ASP A 121 3.54 -4.26 -10.84
C ASP A 121 3.88 -5.42 -11.78
N GLU A 122 2.84 -6.19 -12.14
CA GLU A 122 2.88 -7.22 -13.17
C GLU A 122 2.90 -6.60 -14.58
N ARG A 123 2.40 -5.37 -14.73
CA ARG A 123 2.46 -4.59 -15.98
C ARG A 123 3.68 -3.67 -16.01
N PRO A 124 4.26 -3.37 -17.19
CA PRO A 124 5.36 -2.40 -17.28
C PRO A 124 4.91 -1.01 -16.80
N PHE A 125 5.82 -0.33 -16.10
CA PHE A 125 5.74 1.11 -15.87
C PHE A 125 6.26 1.86 -17.10
N GLU A 126 5.43 2.71 -17.69
CA GLU A 126 5.79 3.55 -18.84
C GLU A 126 6.36 4.91 -18.38
N HIS A 127 7.00 5.66 -19.28
CA HIS A 127 7.59 6.97 -18.98
C HIS A 127 6.62 7.93 -18.24
N THR A 128 5.37 8.00 -18.70
CA THR A 128 4.33 8.86 -18.09
C THR A 128 3.97 8.44 -16.67
N PHE A 129 4.22 7.18 -16.28
CA PHE A 129 4.09 6.75 -14.89
C PHE A 129 5.15 7.42 -14.01
N PHE A 130 6.42 7.36 -14.42
CA PHE A 130 7.52 7.99 -13.67
C PHE A 130 7.35 9.51 -13.54
N MET A 131 6.81 10.17 -14.57
CA MET A 131 6.43 11.59 -14.50
C MET A 131 5.39 11.84 -13.40
N ARG A 132 4.36 10.99 -13.30
CA ARG A 132 3.37 11.11 -12.23
C ARG A 132 3.99 10.87 -10.86
N ILE A 133 4.97 9.97 -10.76
CA ILE A 133 5.73 9.75 -9.51
C ILE A 133 6.54 10.99 -9.14
N SER A 134 7.25 11.64 -10.08
CA SER A 134 8.04 12.83 -9.74
C SER A 134 7.15 13.99 -9.26
N GLN A 135 5.97 14.14 -9.86
CA GLN A 135 4.98 15.16 -9.46
C GLN A 135 4.33 14.84 -8.11
N ALA A 136 4.01 13.57 -7.86
CA ALA A 136 3.32 13.16 -6.65
C ALA A 136 4.22 13.16 -5.40
N PHE A 137 5.52 12.92 -5.56
CA PHE A 137 6.47 12.71 -4.47
C PHE A 137 7.63 13.72 -4.54
N PRO A 138 7.37 15.02 -4.29
CA PRO A 138 8.35 16.08 -4.52
C PRO A 138 9.63 15.94 -3.68
N PHE A 139 9.58 15.28 -2.52
CA PHE A 139 10.73 15.09 -1.61
C PHE A 139 11.26 13.64 -1.60
N LEU A 140 11.03 12.89 -2.67
CA LEU A 140 11.47 11.51 -2.80
C LEU A 140 13.00 11.39 -2.73
N LYS A 141 13.51 10.61 -1.76
CA LYS A 141 14.94 10.33 -1.56
C LYS A 141 15.35 8.94 -1.99
N TYR A 142 14.45 7.96 -1.87
CA TYR A 142 14.73 6.56 -2.11
C TYR A 142 13.66 5.96 -3.03
N LEU A 143 14.03 5.63 -4.26
CA LEU A 143 13.15 4.98 -5.22
C LEU A 143 13.63 3.56 -5.46
N THR A 144 12.77 2.57 -5.21
CA THR A 144 13.00 1.19 -5.63
C THR A 144 12.04 0.86 -6.76
N VAL A 145 12.54 0.32 -7.86
CA VAL A 145 11.73 -0.14 -8.99
C VAL A 145 11.96 -1.62 -9.17
N SER A 146 10.87 -2.39 -9.21
CA SER A 146 10.91 -3.80 -9.58
C SER A 146 9.86 -4.07 -10.64
N ASN A 147 10.31 -4.46 -11.83
CA ASN A 147 9.43 -4.76 -12.95
C ASN A 147 10.10 -5.70 -13.94
N TRP A 148 9.52 -6.87 -14.13
CA TRP A 148 10.12 -7.95 -14.92
C TRP A 148 9.75 -7.88 -16.40
N GLN A 149 8.81 -7.00 -16.76
CA GLN A 149 8.27 -6.87 -18.11
C GLN A 149 9.00 -5.76 -18.88
N PRO A 150 9.15 -5.91 -20.22
CA PRO A 150 9.65 -4.83 -21.07
C PRO A 150 8.68 -3.65 -21.13
N GLN A 151 9.20 -2.43 -21.31
CA GLN A 151 8.37 -1.26 -21.61
C GLN A 151 7.79 -1.38 -23.03
N ASN A 152 6.52 -1.00 -23.22
CA ASN A 152 5.93 -1.00 -24.56
C ASN A 152 6.37 0.24 -25.34
N GLY A 153 6.41 1.38 -24.67
CA GLY A 153 6.84 2.66 -25.24
C GLY A 153 8.33 2.90 -25.00
N LYS A 154 9.20 2.14 -25.67
CA LYS A 154 10.64 2.47 -25.66
C LYS A 154 10.82 3.91 -26.15
N GLN A 155 11.61 4.72 -25.43
CA GLN A 155 12.08 6.03 -25.91
C GLN A 155 12.87 5.93 -27.23
N HIS A 156 13.18 4.72 -27.70
CA HIS A 156 13.87 4.45 -28.96
C HIS A 156 12.97 4.00 -30.13
N GLN A 157 11.66 4.27 -30.14
CA GLN A 157 10.94 4.34 -31.43
C GLN A 157 11.35 5.60 -32.20
N LYS A 158 12.56 5.51 -32.77
CA LYS A 158 13.14 6.28 -33.87
C LYS A 158 13.39 7.76 -33.55
N PHE A 159 14.67 8.14 -33.63
CA PHE A 159 15.13 9.41 -34.19
C PHE A 159 14.58 9.55 -35.64
N ASN A 160 13.27 9.65 -35.79
CA ASN A 160 12.60 9.97 -37.04
C ASN A 160 11.96 11.33 -36.82
N ASP A 161 12.74 12.39 -37.10
CA ASP A 161 12.39 13.73 -37.61
C ASP A 161 11.18 14.52 -37.06
N ASN A 162 10.45 14.00 -36.07
CA ASN A 162 9.36 14.68 -35.39
C ASN A 162 9.63 14.56 -33.88
N ASN A 163 10.49 15.45 -33.38
CA ASN A 163 10.84 15.61 -31.97
C ASN A 163 9.60 15.56 -31.05
N GLN A 164 9.25 14.39 -30.56
CA GLN A 164 8.61 14.27 -29.26
C GLN A 164 9.73 13.95 -28.27
N ASP A 165 10.51 14.98 -27.95
CA ASP A 165 11.41 14.96 -26.83
C ASP A 165 10.57 14.71 -25.58
N PHE A 166 10.62 13.48 -25.06
CA PHE A 166 10.03 13.22 -23.76
C PHE A 166 10.81 14.06 -22.74
N PRO A 167 10.11 14.85 -21.90
CA PRO A 167 10.79 15.69 -20.94
C PRO A 167 11.58 14.80 -19.97
N ILE A 168 12.85 15.16 -19.74
CA ILE A 168 13.69 14.51 -18.74
C ILE A 168 12.97 14.60 -17.39
N ILE A 169 12.77 13.45 -16.74
CA ILE A 169 12.10 13.38 -15.44
C ILE A 169 13.14 13.67 -14.37
N GLU A 170 13.00 14.80 -13.71
CA GLU A 170 13.86 15.17 -12.59
C GLU A 170 13.27 14.68 -11.26
N TYR A 171 14.15 14.13 -10.41
CA TYR A 171 13.86 13.87 -9.00
C TYR A 171 14.87 14.64 -8.14
N PRO A 172 14.59 15.92 -7.81
CA PRO A 172 15.58 16.84 -7.23
C PRO A 172 16.19 16.39 -5.90
N HIS A 173 15.49 15.53 -5.16
CA HIS A 173 15.91 15.04 -3.84
C HIS A 173 16.32 13.57 -3.83
N LEU A 174 16.37 12.90 -4.99
CA LEU A 174 16.66 11.47 -5.06
C LEU A 174 18.13 11.21 -4.74
N ILE A 175 18.37 10.46 -3.67
CA ILE A 175 19.70 10.08 -3.20
C ILE A 175 20.05 8.67 -3.68
N ARG A 176 19.04 7.81 -3.80
CA ARG A 176 19.24 6.41 -4.18
C ARG A 176 18.11 5.90 -5.07
N LEU A 177 18.51 5.41 -6.24
CA LEU A 177 17.70 4.55 -7.11
C LEU A 177 18.15 3.11 -6.91
N HIS A 178 17.20 2.20 -6.72
CA HIS A 178 17.45 0.77 -6.61
C HIS A 178 16.58 0.02 -7.61
N LEU A 179 17.22 -0.57 -8.60
CA LEU A 179 16.56 -1.34 -9.64
C LEU A 179 16.69 -2.84 -9.29
N LEU A 180 15.58 -3.47 -8.94
CA LEU A 180 15.54 -4.86 -8.46
C LEU A 180 14.80 -5.75 -9.45
N HIS A 181 15.50 -6.72 -10.03
CA HIS A 181 14.90 -7.67 -10.99
C HIS A 181 14.16 -6.95 -12.12
N ILE A 182 14.74 -5.83 -12.59
CA ILE A 182 14.14 -5.05 -13.67
C ILE A 182 14.47 -5.66 -15.04
N HIS A 183 13.57 -5.49 -15.99
CA HIS A 183 13.89 -5.64 -17.40
C HIS A 183 14.93 -4.59 -17.81
N TYR A 184 15.83 -4.92 -18.74
CA TYR A 184 16.94 -4.03 -19.14
C TYR A 184 16.47 -2.70 -19.74
N ASP A 185 15.24 -2.64 -20.25
CA ASP A 185 14.57 -1.44 -20.76
C ASP A 185 14.39 -0.32 -19.70
N TYR A 186 14.64 -0.59 -18.41
CA TYR A 186 14.58 0.40 -17.32
C TYR A 186 15.95 0.95 -16.90
N ALA A 187 17.05 0.49 -17.51
CA ALA A 187 18.42 0.83 -17.11
C ALA A 187 19.09 1.89 -18.01
N GLU A 188 18.36 2.42 -19.00
CA GLU A 188 18.85 3.41 -19.98
C GLU A 188 18.60 4.85 -19.51
#